data_AF-A0A2N2YAL7-F1
#
_entry.id   AF-A0A2N2YAL7-F1
#
_cell.length_a   1.000
_cell.length_b   1.000
_cell.length_c   1.000
_cell.angle_alpha   90.00
_cell.angle_beta   90.00
_cell.angle_gamma   90.00
#
_symmetry.space_group_name_H-M   'P 1'
#
loop_
_entity.id
_entity.type
_entity.pdbx_description
1 polymer ?
#
loop_
_entity_poly.entity_id
_entity_poly.type
_entity_poly.pdbx_seq_one_letter_code
_entity_poly.pdbx_strand_id
1 'polypeptide(L)'
;MSTGISFINDDFKEVSKVLKSIKPEKLYYECQKRGLPYPVDSNKFLISFNKKGINLCYKYFENPSEIMELLPNELPSKGWIFSIKKVN
;
A
#
# COMPACT_ATOMS: atom_id res chain seq x y z
N MET A 1 -23.00 -1.95 -11.11
CA MET A 1 -22.06 -1.61 -10.01
C MET A 1 -21.26 -2.86 -9.69
N SER A 2 -19.94 -2.87 -9.92
CA SER A 2 -19.11 -4.04 -9.63
C SER A 2 -18.46 -3.85 -8.27
N THR A 3 -18.94 -4.57 -7.25
CA THR A 3 -18.28 -4.65 -5.96
C THR A 3 -17.00 -5.44 -6.13
N GLY A 4 -15.86 -4.75 -6.17
CA GLY A 4 -14.56 -5.41 -6.14
C GLY A 4 -14.27 -5.87 -4.72
N ILE A 5 -14.07 -7.17 -4.52
CA ILE A 5 -13.45 -7.70 -3.30
C ILE A 5 -12.08 -7.02 -3.18
N SER A 6 -11.85 -6.33 -2.07
CA SER A 6 -10.54 -5.77 -1.73
C SER A 6 -10.20 -6.10 -0.28
N PHE A 7 -8.93 -6.32 0.00
CA PHE A 7 -8.43 -6.40 1.37
C PHE A 7 -7.45 -5.27 1.60
N ILE A 8 -7.43 -4.74 2.80
CA ILE A 8 -6.47 -3.74 3.24
C ILE A 8 -5.69 -4.25 4.43
N ASN A 9 -4.47 -3.80 4.57
CA ASN A 9 -3.67 -4.00 5.76
C ASN A 9 -3.11 -2.64 6.18
N ASP A 10 -3.62 -2.13 7.29
CA ASP A 10 -3.18 -0.91 7.96
C ASP A 10 -2.54 -1.19 9.32
N ASP A 11 -2.21 -2.47 9.61
CA ASP A 11 -1.44 -2.84 10.79
C ASP A 11 -0.04 -2.23 10.67
N PHE A 12 0.24 -1.26 11.54
CA PHE A 12 1.50 -0.54 11.56
C PHE A 12 2.73 -1.46 11.62
N LYS A 13 2.67 -2.56 12.39
CA LYS A 13 3.82 -3.47 12.54
C LYS A 13 4.08 -4.22 11.25
N GLU A 14 3.03 -4.69 10.57
CA GLU A 14 3.17 -5.41 9.31
C GLU A 14 3.57 -4.47 8.17
N VAL A 15 2.93 -3.31 8.06
CA VAL A 15 3.32 -2.26 7.08
C VAL A 15 4.77 -1.84 7.28
N SER A 16 5.21 -1.65 8.54
CA SER A 16 6.62 -1.31 8.84
C SER A 16 7.60 -2.40 8.44
N LYS A 17 7.24 -3.69 8.54
CA LYS A 17 8.09 -4.79 8.07
C LYS A 17 8.25 -4.75 6.55
N VAL A 18 7.14 -4.53 5.83
CA VAL A 18 7.15 -4.39 4.36
C VAL A 18 8.01 -3.20 3.93
N LEU A 19 7.86 -2.05 4.59
CA LEU A 19 8.69 -0.87 4.30
C LEU A 19 10.18 -1.14 4.54
N LYS A 20 10.54 -1.98 5.52
CA LYS A 20 11.93 -2.39 5.78
C LYS A 20 12.48 -3.38 4.76
N SER A 21 11.64 -4.19 4.11
CA SER A 21 12.08 -5.08 3.02
C SER A 21 12.30 -4.33 1.70
N ILE A 22 11.67 -3.17 1.54
CA ILE A 22 11.81 -2.33 0.35
C ILE A 22 13.07 -1.48 0.45
N LYS A 23 13.87 -1.46 -0.61
CA LYS A 23 15.02 -0.55 -0.70
C LYS A 23 14.55 0.91 -0.65
N PRO A 24 15.09 1.78 0.23
CA PRO A 24 14.66 3.18 0.34
C PRO A 24 14.71 3.96 -0.98
N GLU A 25 15.72 3.70 -1.81
CA GLU A 25 15.90 4.28 -3.15
C GLU A 25 14.75 3.95 -4.10
N LYS A 26 14.28 2.68 -4.08
CA LYS A 26 13.15 2.22 -4.88
C LYS A 26 11.87 2.93 -4.46
N LEU A 27 11.64 3.01 -3.14
CA LEU A 27 10.47 3.72 -2.60
C LEU A 27 10.51 5.21 -2.97
N TYR A 28 11.68 5.85 -2.86
CA TYR A 28 11.87 7.25 -3.22
C TYR A 28 11.55 7.51 -4.69
N TYR A 29 12.09 6.67 -5.58
CA TYR A 29 11.84 6.74 -7.01
C TYR A 29 10.36 6.59 -7.36
N GLU A 30 9.67 5.61 -6.79
CA GLU A 30 8.24 5.38 -7.05
C GLU A 30 7.36 6.52 -6.52
N CYS A 31 7.71 7.12 -5.37
CA CYS A 31 7.05 8.34 -4.88
C CYS A 31 7.26 9.52 -5.83
N GLN A 32 8.50 9.80 -6.24
CA GLN A 32 8.80 10.90 -7.18
C GLN A 32 8.06 10.74 -8.51
N LYS A 33 8.08 9.53 -9.08
CA LYS A 33 7.40 9.22 -10.36
C LYS A 33 5.90 9.53 -10.32
N ARG A 34 5.28 9.44 -9.15
CA ARG A 34 3.86 9.76 -8.92
C ARG A 34 3.62 11.20 -8.44
N GLY A 35 4.65 12.04 -8.36
CA GLY A 35 4.55 13.41 -7.84
C GLY A 35 4.22 13.46 -6.35
N LEU A 36 4.54 12.41 -5.59
CA LEU A 36 4.27 12.30 -4.16
C LEU A 36 5.54 12.66 -3.37
N PRO A 37 5.43 13.44 -2.28
CA PRO A 37 6.58 13.75 -1.44
C PRO A 37 7.08 12.49 -0.74
N TYR A 38 8.37 12.42 -0.45
CA TYR A 38 8.91 11.27 0.26
C TYR A 38 8.27 11.14 1.65
N PRO A 39 7.68 9.99 1.99
CA PRO A 39 7.05 9.78 3.28
C PRO A 39 8.07 9.72 4.40
N VAL A 40 7.84 10.56 5.41
CA VAL A 40 8.64 10.61 6.65
C VAL A 40 8.09 9.68 7.74
N ASP A 41 6.86 9.19 7.56
CA ASP A 41 6.13 8.39 8.56
C ASP A 41 5.50 7.14 7.93
N SER A 42 5.81 5.98 8.49
CA SER A 42 5.25 4.68 8.12
C SER A 42 3.73 4.59 8.32
N ASN A 43 3.14 5.39 9.22
CA ASN A 43 1.68 5.44 9.44
C ASN A 43 0.90 5.94 8.23
N LYS A 44 1.58 6.64 7.31
CA LYS A 44 0.95 7.10 6.06
C LYS A 44 0.83 5.99 5.04
N PHE A 45 1.25 4.77 5.32
CA PHE A 45 1.11 3.67 4.40
C PHE A 45 -0.03 2.72 4.76
N LEU A 46 -0.51 2.02 3.75
CA LEU A 46 -1.32 0.82 3.88
C LEU A 46 -0.95 -0.12 2.73
N ILE A 47 -1.31 -1.39 2.86
CA ILE A 47 -1.19 -2.35 1.77
C ILE A 47 -2.60 -2.69 1.30
N SER A 48 -2.82 -2.72 -0.01
CA SER A 48 -4.09 -3.11 -0.60
C SER A 48 -3.91 -4.36 -1.44
N PHE A 49 -4.83 -5.30 -1.31
CA PHE A 49 -4.96 -6.45 -2.20
C PHE A 49 -6.27 -6.31 -2.97
N ASN A 50 -6.16 -6.26 -4.29
CA ASN A 50 -7.30 -6.15 -5.19
C ASN A 50 -7.05 -6.95 -6.47
N LYS A 51 -7.93 -6.82 -7.47
CA LYS A 51 -7.82 -7.54 -8.76
C LYS A 51 -6.52 -7.26 -9.52
N LYS A 52 -5.86 -6.13 -9.27
CA LYS A 52 -4.58 -5.75 -9.90
C LYS A 52 -3.36 -6.33 -9.17
N GLY A 53 -3.55 -6.98 -8.03
CA GLY A 53 -2.45 -7.51 -7.21
C GLY A 53 -2.38 -6.88 -5.83
N ILE A 54 -1.21 -7.03 -5.20
CA ILE A 54 -0.94 -6.50 -3.86
C ILE A 54 -0.04 -5.28 -3.96
N ASN A 55 -0.53 -4.12 -3.53
CA ASN A 55 0.13 -2.84 -3.72
C ASN A 55 0.35 -2.13 -2.38
N LEU A 56 1.53 -1.53 -2.23
CA LEU A 56 1.79 -0.52 -1.22
C LEU A 56 1.10 0.78 -1.63
N CYS A 57 0.33 1.38 -0.72
CA CYS A 57 -0.41 2.61 -0.94
C CYS A 57 0.04 3.72 0.01
N TYR A 58 0.05 4.96 -0.48
CA TYR A 58 0.33 6.16 0.30
C TYR A 58 -0.93 6.94 0.62
N LYS A 59 -1.19 7.20 1.89
CA LYS A 59 -2.19 8.12 2.44
C LYS A 59 -1.64 9.56 2.47
N TYR A 60 -1.43 10.16 1.30
CA TYR A 60 -1.02 11.57 1.21
C TYR A 60 -2.20 12.53 0.98
N PHE A 61 -3.11 12.14 0.08
CA PHE A 61 -4.36 12.86 -0.18
C PHE A 61 -5.53 12.18 0.55
N GLU A 62 -6.75 12.72 0.40
CA GLU A 62 -7.98 12.11 0.93
C GLU A 62 -8.13 10.64 0.55
N ASN A 63 -7.66 10.28 -0.65
CA ASN A 63 -7.65 8.91 -1.13
C ASN A 63 -6.24 8.31 -1.16
N PRO A 64 -6.03 7.12 -0.57
CA PRO A 64 -4.76 6.41 -0.66
C PRO A 64 -4.41 6.10 -2.12
N SER A 65 -3.20 6.45 -2.53
CA SER A 65 -2.68 6.18 -3.88
C SER A 65 -1.82 4.93 -3.85
N GLU A 66 -2.09 3.95 -4.70
CA GLU A 66 -1.13 2.85 -4.98
C GLU A 66 0.21 3.49 -5.39
N ILE A 67 1.33 3.02 -4.88
CA ILE A 67 2.66 3.53 -5.24
C ILE A 67 3.44 2.46 -6.00
N MET A 68 3.44 1.24 -5.49
CA MET A 68 4.18 0.13 -6.06
C MET A 68 3.50 -1.21 -5.75
N GLU A 69 3.69 -2.17 -6.65
CA GLU A 69 3.33 -3.57 -6.40
C GLU A 69 4.39 -4.22 -5.49
N LEU A 70 3.92 -5.06 -4.57
CA LEU A 70 4.77 -5.81 -3.64
C LEU A 70 5.12 -7.18 -4.22
N LEU A 71 6.37 -7.57 -4.03
CA LEU A 71 6.85 -8.90 -4.37
C LEU A 71 6.35 -9.93 -3.34
N PRO A 72 6.24 -11.22 -3.71
CA PRO A 72 5.77 -12.27 -2.79
C PRO A 72 6.52 -12.35 -1.45
N ASN A 73 7.82 -12.05 -1.44
CA ASN A 73 8.66 -12.02 -0.24
C ASN A 73 8.50 -10.75 0.62
N GLU A 74 7.83 -9.72 0.10
CA GLU A 74 7.52 -8.46 0.81
C GLU A 74 6.12 -8.50 1.43
N LEU A 75 5.34 -9.58 1.25
CA LEU A 75 3.94 -9.64 1.67
C LEU A 75 3.78 -9.85 3.18
N PRO A 76 2.82 -9.15 3.82
CA PRO A 76 2.49 -9.40 5.22
C PRO A 76 1.70 -10.71 5.34
N SER A 77 2.04 -11.53 6.34
CA SER A 77 1.38 -12.82 6.58
C SER A 77 0.08 -12.72 7.38
N LYS A 78 -0.23 -11.54 7.96
CA LYS A 78 -1.40 -11.28 8.79
C LYS A 78 -1.81 -9.80 8.75
N GLY A 79 -2.93 -9.46 9.38
CA GLY A 79 -3.42 -8.08 9.46
C GLY A 79 -4.32 -7.66 8.28
N TRP A 80 -4.75 -8.62 7.46
CA TRP A 80 -5.67 -8.38 6.35
C TRP A 80 -7.10 -8.17 6.84
N ILE A 81 -7.68 -7.05 6.47
CA ILE A 81 -9.07 -6.66 6.76
C ILE A 81 -9.83 -6.63 5.44
N PHE A 82 -11.00 -7.28 5.41
CA PHE A 82 -11.89 -7.23 4.26
C PHE A 82 -12.47 -5.82 4.09
N SER A 83 -12.35 -5.27 2.89
CA SER A 83 -12.81 -3.93 2.53
C SER A 83 -13.70 -4.01 1.29
N ILE A 84 -14.90 -3.44 1.38
CA ILE A 84 -15.78 -3.25 0.23
C ILE A 84 -15.61 -1.80 -0.24
N LYS A 85 -14.72 -1.55 -1.19
CA LYS A 85 -14.72 -0.26 -1.90
C LYS A 85 -15.87 -0.26 -2.91
N LYS A 86 -16.84 0.64 -2.72
CA LYS A 86 -17.79 1.00 -3.77
C LYS A 86 -17.01 1.77 -4.84
N VAL A 87 -16.79 1.12 -5.98
CA VAL A 87 -16.28 1.80 -7.18
C VAL A 87 -17.49 2.50 -7.80
N ASN A 88 -17.55 3.82 -7.67
CA ASN A 88 -18.50 4.66 -8.42
C ASN A 88 -18.12 4.68 -9.90
#